data_AF-A0A925G5H6-F1
#
_entry.id   AF-A0A925G5H6-F1
#
_cell.length_a   1.000
_cell.length_b   1.000
_cell.length_c   1.000
_cell.angle_alpha   90.00
_cell.angle_beta   90.00
_cell.angle_gamma   90.00
#
_symmetry.space_group_name_H-M   'P 1'
#
loop_
_entity.id
_entity.type
_entity.pdbx_description
1 polymer ?
#
loop_
_entity_poly.entity_id
_entity_poly.type
_entity_poly.pdbx_seq_one_letter_code
_entity_poly.pdbx_strand_id
1 'polypeptide(L)'
;YNADGRADVAVFRPSNGTWYRSTNPATNYDAVVWGQNGDLAAPGDYDGDRLYDVAIFRPSNGAFYILQSATNAVRVEQFGANGDVPVAGAFVR
;
A
#
# COMPACT_ATOMS: atom_id res chain seq x y z
N TYR A 1 0.23 -4.89 -8.39
CA TYR A 1 0.53 -4.04 -9.57
C TYR A 1 0.46 -4.95 -10.79
N ASN A 2 0.06 -4.49 -11.97
CA ASN A 2 -0.58 -5.33 -13.02
C ASN A 2 0.33 -6.34 -13.77
N ALA A 3 1.51 -6.64 -13.23
CA ALA A 3 2.46 -7.65 -13.73
C ALA A 3 2.93 -7.43 -15.18
N ASP A 4 2.81 -6.22 -15.73
CA ASP A 4 3.28 -5.87 -17.08
C ASP A 4 4.80 -5.59 -17.15
N GLY A 5 5.51 -5.75 -16.03
CA GLY A 5 6.95 -5.48 -15.90
C GLY A 5 7.29 -3.99 -15.77
N ARG A 6 6.30 -3.11 -15.59
CA ARG A 6 6.49 -1.68 -15.35
C ARG A 6 5.94 -1.30 -13.97
N ALA A 7 6.54 -0.26 -13.38
CA ALA A 7 5.96 0.36 -12.20
C ALA A 7 4.72 1.17 -12.63
N ASP A 8 3.54 0.80 -12.13
CA ASP A 8 2.33 1.63 -12.27
C ASP A 8 2.40 2.83 -11.32
N VAL A 9 1.78 3.95 -11.71
CA VAL A 9 1.61 5.11 -10.82
C VAL A 9 0.35 4.91 -9.97
N ALA A 10 0.46 5.17 -8.66
CA ALA A 10 -0.66 5.13 -7.74
C ALA A 10 -0.73 6.39 -6.86
N VAL A 11 -1.95 6.74 -6.44
CA VAL A 11 -2.25 7.83 -5.51
C VAL A 11 -3.03 7.24 -4.34
N PHE A 12 -2.53 7.44 -3.12
CA PHE A 12 -3.33 7.25 -1.91
C PHE A 12 -3.94 8.59 -1.50
N ARG A 13 -5.24 8.61 -1.23
CA ARG A 13 -5.96 9.77 -0.72
C ARG A 13 -6.23 9.57 0.79
N PRO A 14 -5.45 10.20 1.68
CA PRO A 14 -5.56 9.97 3.13
C PRO A 14 -6.91 10.39 3.71
N SER A 15 -7.58 11.38 3.10
CA SER A 15 -8.86 11.88 3.61
C SER A 15 -9.98 10.83 3.59
N ASN A 16 -9.90 9.83 2.71
CA ASN A 16 -10.91 8.79 2.56
C ASN A 16 -10.34 7.36 2.43
N GLY A 17 -9.05 7.18 2.68
CA GLY A 17 -8.39 5.86 2.65
C GLY A 17 -8.40 5.18 1.27
N THR A 18 -8.60 5.93 0.18
CA THR A 18 -8.75 5.33 -1.16
C THR A 18 -7.44 5.35 -1.92
N TRP A 19 -7.09 4.20 -2.50
CA TRP A 19 -6.01 4.04 -3.47
C TRP A 19 -6.57 4.14 -4.87
N TYR A 20 -5.89 4.88 -5.73
CA TYR A 20 -6.15 4.99 -7.16
C TYR A 20 -4.90 4.50 -7.88
N ARG A 21 -5.04 3.49 -8.74
CA ARG A 21 -3.94 2.98 -9.57
C ARG A 21 -4.25 3.31 -11.02
N SER A 22 -3.34 4.00 -11.68
CA SER A 22 -3.46 4.25 -13.10
C SER A 22 -3.41 2.92 -13.85
N THR A 23 -4.35 2.71 -14.78
CA THR A 23 -4.26 1.63 -15.76
C THR A 23 -3.73 2.20 -17.07
N ASN A 24 -3.08 1.36 -17.89
CA ASN A 24 -2.56 1.79 -19.19
C ASN A 24 -3.65 1.65 -20.28
N PRO A 25 -3.98 2.69 -21.07
CA PRO A 25 -3.45 4.06 -21.02
C PRO A 25 -3.97 4.87 -19.83
N ALA A 26 -3.12 5.77 -19.32
CA ALA A 26 -3.27 6.56 -18.08
C ALA A 26 -4.53 7.46 -17.97
N THR A 27 -5.49 7.30 -18.87
CA THR A 27 -6.82 7.87 -18.84
C THR A 27 -7.81 7.06 -17.99
N ASN A 28 -7.47 5.81 -17.64
CA ASN A 28 -8.27 4.94 -16.80
C ASN A 28 -7.57 4.64 -15.46
N TYR A 29 -8.34 4.24 -14.45
CA TYR A 29 -7.81 3.84 -13.15
C TYR A 29 -8.66 2.76 -12.48
N ASP A 30 -8.01 1.96 -11.64
CA ASP A 30 -8.67 1.11 -10.65
C ASP A 30 -8.65 1.83 -9.30
N ALA A 31 -9.66 1.60 -8.46
CA ALA A 31 -9.69 2.12 -7.10
C ALA A 31 -10.00 1.04 -6.07
N VAL A 32 -9.35 1.12 -4.91
CA VAL A 32 -9.63 0.27 -3.76
C VAL A 32 -9.62 1.10 -2.49
N VAL A 33 -10.59 0.90 -1.62
CA VAL A 33 -10.61 1.53 -0.29
C VAL A 33 -9.83 0.63 0.65
N TRP A 34 -8.66 1.09 1.07
CA TRP A 34 -7.79 0.38 1.98
C TRP A 34 -7.02 1.36 2.87
N GLY A 35 -7.62 1.68 4.01
CA GLY A 35 -7.12 2.66 4.96
C GLY A 35 -8.24 3.57 5.47
N GLN A 36 -7.86 4.50 6.33
CA GLN A 36 -8.75 5.53 6.88
C GLN A 36 -8.01 6.86 7.08
N ASN A 37 -8.73 7.88 7.56
CA ASN A 37 -8.12 9.17 7.89
C ASN A 37 -6.98 9.02 8.90
N GLY A 38 -5.83 9.61 8.59
CA GLY A 38 -4.61 9.54 9.41
C GLY A 38 -3.68 8.38 9.08
N ASP A 39 -4.09 7.44 8.22
CA ASP A 39 -3.18 6.41 7.71
C ASP A 39 -2.21 7.01 6.68
N LEU A 40 -1.04 6.39 6.55
CA LEU A 40 0.02 6.76 5.62
C LEU A 40 0.24 5.63 4.62
N ALA A 41 0.39 5.95 3.34
CA ALA A 41 0.69 4.96 2.33
C ALA A 41 2.07 4.34 2.55
N ALA A 42 2.14 3.01 2.53
CA ALA A 42 3.38 2.25 2.68
C ALA A 42 3.39 1.02 1.74
N PRO A 43 3.30 1.21 0.41
CA PRO A 43 3.28 0.08 -0.51
C PRO A 43 4.65 -0.62 -0.53
N GLY A 44 4.64 -1.93 -0.64
CA GLY A 44 5.83 -2.78 -0.73
C GLY A 44 5.47 -4.19 -1.19
N ASP A 45 6.45 -4.98 -1.61
CA ASP A 45 6.29 -6.43 -1.82
C ASP A 45 6.52 -7.12 -0.46
N TYR A 46 5.44 -7.40 0.27
CA TYR A 46 5.49 -8.02 1.60
C TYR A 46 5.24 -9.52 1.57
N ASP A 47 4.74 -10.08 0.47
CA ASP A 47 4.49 -11.51 0.31
C ASP A 47 5.48 -12.22 -0.63
N GLY A 48 6.38 -11.48 -1.27
CA GLY A 48 7.50 -11.98 -2.07
C GLY A 48 7.12 -12.37 -3.49
N ASP A 49 5.96 -11.92 -3.98
CA ASP A 49 5.45 -12.26 -5.31
C ASP A 49 6.00 -11.36 -6.45
N ARG A 50 6.85 -10.38 -6.11
CA ARG A 50 7.41 -9.33 -7.00
C ARG A 50 6.40 -8.30 -7.47
N LEU A 51 5.21 -8.26 -6.89
CA LEU A 51 4.23 -7.21 -7.05
C LEU A 51 4.17 -6.42 -5.75
N TYR A 52 3.84 -5.14 -5.86
CA TYR A 52 3.58 -4.35 -4.66
C TYR A 52 2.19 -4.66 -4.12
N ASP A 53 2.12 -4.82 -2.81
CA ASP A 53 0.90 -4.90 -2.01
C ASP A 53 0.29 -3.52 -1.75
N VAL A 54 -1.02 -3.49 -1.53
CA VAL A 54 -1.70 -2.29 -1.04
C VAL A 54 -1.55 -2.28 0.47
N ALA A 55 -0.74 -1.36 0.99
CA ALA A 55 -0.42 -1.33 2.40
C ALA A 55 -0.39 0.09 2.96
N ILE A 56 -0.89 0.23 4.19
CA ILE A 56 -0.82 1.47 4.97
C ILE A 56 -0.06 1.25 6.26
N PHE A 57 0.52 2.33 6.80
CA PHE A 57 0.94 2.44 8.18
C PHE A 57 -0.04 3.32 8.93
N ARG A 58 -0.40 2.94 10.16
CA ARG A 58 -1.26 3.72 11.03
C ARG A 58 -0.44 4.30 12.18
N PRO A 59 -0.05 5.59 12.12
CA PRO A 59 0.76 6.22 13.15
C PRO A 59 0.10 6.22 14.53
N SER A 60 -1.23 6.16 14.62
CA SER A 60 -1.92 6.16 15.91
C SER A 60 -1.67 4.89 16.73
N ASN A 61 -1.32 3.76 16.08
CA ASN A 61 -1.10 2.48 16.77
C ASN A 61 0.18 1.75 16.36
N GLY A 62 1.02 2.34 15.50
CA GLY A 62 2.32 1.76 15.13
C GLY A 62 2.25 0.53 14.23
N ALA A 63 1.12 0.28 13.57
CA ALA A 63 0.89 -0.94 12.81
C ALA A 63 0.86 -0.73 11.30
N PHE A 64 1.42 -1.69 10.57
CA PHE A 64 1.21 -1.88 9.14
C PHE A 64 -0.01 -2.75 8.89
N TYR A 65 -0.83 -2.36 7.92
CA TYR A 65 -1.98 -3.11 7.43
C TYR A 65 -1.79 -3.37 5.95
N ILE A 66 -1.55 -4.62 5.59
CA ILE A 66 -1.10 -5.06 4.28
C ILE A 66 -2.20 -5.92 3.65
N LEU A 67 -2.62 -5.56 2.45
CA LEU A 67 -3.46 -6.37 1.59
C LEU A 67 -2.58 -7.02 0.52
N GLN A 68 -2.33 -8.32 0.68
CA GLN A 68 -1.40 -9.09 -0.13
C GLN A 68 -1.91 -9.25 -1.56
N SER A 69 -1.09 -8.96 -2.57
CA SER A 69 -1.46 -9.04 -3.98
C SER A 69 -1.67 -10.47 -4.46
N ALA A 70 -0.92 -11.44 -3.93
CA ALA A 70 -1.03 -12.82 -4.39
C ALA A 70 -2.34 -13.49 -3.93
N THR A 71 -2.86 -13.12 -2.76
CA THR A 71 -3.93 -13.88 -2.08
C THR A 71 -5.15 -13.04 -1.68
N ASN A 72 -5.05 -11.71 -1.73
CA ASN A 72 -5.99 -10.78 -1.09
C ASN A 72 -6.15 -11.01 0.42
N ALA A 73 -5.22 -11.72 1.07
CA ALA A 73 -5.22 -11.88 2.51
C ALA A 73 -4.77 -10.59 3.20
N VAL A 74 -5.32 -10.37 4.40
CA VAL A 74 -4.96 -9.23 5.24
C VAL A 74 -3.89 -9.67 6.22
N ARG A 75 -2.75 -9.01 6.18
CA ARG A 75 -1.67 -9.16 7.16
C ARG A 75 -1.55 -7.87 7.97
N VAL A 76 -1.51 -8.00 9.29
CA VAL A 76 -1.25 -6.88 10.20
C VAL A 76 0.09 -7.14 10.88
N GLU A 77 0.98 -6.15 10.83
CA GLU A 77 2.32 -6.24 11.38
C GLU A 77 2.58 -5.08 12.33
N GLN A 78 2.96 -5.38 13.57
CA GLN A 78 3.31 -4.40 14.59
C GLN A 78 4.80 -4.09 14.50
N PHE A 79 5.13 -3.00 13.81
CA PHE A 79 6.52 -2.60 13.59
C PHE A 79 6.67 -1.07 13.50
N GLY A 80 6.30 -0.41 14.59
CA GLY A 80 6.43 1.03 14.75
C GLY A 80 5.89 1.47 16.10
N ALA A 81 6.04 2.74 16.41
CA ALA A 81 5.48 3.39 17.58
C ALA A 81 4.47 4.47 17.19
N ASN A 82 3.76 4.99 18.21
CA ASN A 82 2.86 6.11 18.00
C ASN A 82 3.64 7.34 17.49
N GLY A 83 3.20 7.89 16.36
CA GLY A 83 3.81 9.06 15.75
C GLY A 83 4.96 8.79 14.77
N ASP A 84 5.35 7.52 14.58
CA ASP A 84 6.32 7.17 13.54
C ASP A 84 5.76 7.42 12.13
N VAL A 85 6.66 7.53 11.16
CA VAL A 85 6.34 7.68 9.74
C VAL A 85 6.99 6.52 9.00
N PRO A 86 6.24 5.78 8.16
CA PRO A 86 6.83 4.69 7.39
C PRO A 86 7.80 5.26 6.37
N VAL A 87 8.90 4.55 6.13
CA VAL A 87 9.75 4.86 4.97
C VAL A 87 9.13 4.17 3.76
N ALA A 88 8.93 4.94 2.68
CA ALA A 88 8.38 4.41 1.45
C ALA A 88 9.38 3.45 0.77
N GLY A 89 8.90 2.25 0.42
CA GLY A 89 9.69 1.20 -0.19
C GLY A 89 10.17 0.16 0.83
N ALA A 90 9.85 -1.11 0.57
CA ALA A 90 10.46 -2.22 1.28
C ALA A 90 11.98 -2.15 1.05
N PHE A 91 12.76 -1.98 2.13
CA PHE A 91 14.20 -2.17 2.06
C PHE A 91 14.44 -3.63 1.69
N VAL A 92 14.76 -3.87 0.42
CA VAL A 92 15.15 -5.20 -0.04
C VAL A 92 16.54 -5.48 0.52
N ARG A 93 16.68 -6.58 1.27
CA ARG A 93 17.97 -7.08 1.73
C ARG A 93 18.65 -7.90 0.63
#